data_AF-A0A529R5F7-F1
#
_entry.id   AF-A0A529R5F7-F1
#
_cell.length_a   1.000
_cell.length_b   1.000
_cell.length_c   1.000
_cell.angle_alpha   90.00
_cell.angle_beta   90.00
_cell.angle_gamma   90.00
#
_symmetry.space_group_name_H-M   'P 1'
#
loop_
_entity.id
_entity.type
_entity.pdbx_description
1 polymer ?
#
loop_
_entity_poly.entity_id
_entity_poly.type
_entity_poly.pdbx_seq_one_letter_code
_entity_poly.pdbx_strand_id
1 'polypeptide(L)'
;ESHQLQEFKWLEKENSSLLIELHGNLVHDTGMRRRLSLGFSELQAIDGGETDTPAALLTIAIVHVAGGHKFHRLQLCVDVLQGVRALRLPEDEARLLEAARMTGIELELATVLNVTGRLFGAPRAIELANRIKPNLSIRLAKWLITGNMLLRVNSREKLRSRLSRDAFRWVQRLARARPYPV
;
A
#
# COMPACT_ATOMS: atom_id res chain seq x y z
N GLU A 1 15.96 2.96 -18.07
CA GLU A 1 15.12 2.24 -17.08
C GLU A 1 14.50 3.20 -16.05
N SER A 2 15.30 3.97 -15.30
CA SER A 2 14.83 4.95 -14.28
C SER A 2 13.75 5.94 -14.76
N HIS A 3 13.87 6.50 -15.98
CA HIS A 3 12.84 7.38 -16.54
C HIS A 3 11.53 6.66 -16.88
N GLN A 4 11.57 5.37 -17.25
CA GLN A 4 10.37 4.57 -17.52
C GLN A 4 9.69 4.15 -16.21
N LEU A 5 10.50 3.84 -15.18
CA LEU A 5 10.04 3.51 -13.83
C LEU A 5 9.63 4.75 -13.03
N GLN A 6 10.03 5.96 -13.45
CA GLN A 6 9.88 7.20 -12.70
C GLN A 6 10.49 7.08 -11.29
N GLU A 7 11.67 6.47 -11.20
CA GLU A 7 12.37 6.20 -9.95
C GLU A 7 13.85 6.53 -10.09
N PHE A 8 14.37 7.35 -9.19
CA PHE A 8 15.78 7.72 -9.11
C PHE A 8 16.30 7.41 -7.71
N LYS A 9 17.47 6.78 -7.63
CA LYS A 9 18.11 6.45 -6.35
C LYS A 9 19.56 6.84 -6.38
N TRP A 10 20.03 7.52 -5.36
CA TRP A 10 21.44 7.84 -5.20
C TRP A 10 21.81 7.87 -3.72
N LEU A 11 23.06 7.56 -3.41
CA LEU A 11 23.61 7.79 -2.08
C LEU A 11 24.03 9.25 -1.98
N GLU A 12 23.79 9.87 -0.82
CA GLU A 12 24.17 11.25 -0.60
C GLU A 12 25.70 11.39 -0.65
N LYS A 13 26.19 12.43 -1.33
CA LYS A 13 27.61 12.56 -1.67
C LYS A 13 28.49 12.64 -0.43
N GLU A 14 28.00 13.31 0.60
CA GLU A 14 28.71 13.54 1.87
C GLU A 14 28.37 12.48 2.92
N ASN A 15 27.36 11.64 2.69
CA ASN A 15 26.96 10.58 3.59
C ASN A 15 26.49 9.34 2.82
N SER A 16 27.41 8.43 2.56
CA SER A 16 27.13 7.18 1.84
C SER A 16 26.22 6.19 2.60
N SER A 17 25.84 6.50 3.85
CA SER A 17 24.82 5.75 4.59
C SER A 17 23.40 6.26 4.34
N LEU A 18 23.24 7.42 3.70
CA LEU A 18 21.94 8.00 3.36
C LEU A 18 21.60 7.68 1.90
N LEU A 19 20.55 6.87 1.71
CA LEU A 19 19.96 6.61 0.40
C LEU A 19 18.81 7.59 0.16
N ILE A 20 18.89 8.33 -0.93
CA ILE A 20 17.80 9.19 -1.41
C ILE A 20 17.06 8.45 -2.52
N GLU A 21 15.74 8.35 -2.38
CA GLU A 21 14.84 7.78 -3.39
C GLU A 21 13.83 8.85 -3.82
N LEU A 22 13.79 9.14 -5.12
CA LEU A 22 12.82 10.05 -5.74
C LEU A 22 11.88 9.23 -6.62
N HIS A 23 10.57 9.38 -6.39
CA HIS A 23 9.53 8.68 -7.15
C HIS A 23 8.59 9.69 -7.84
N GLY A 24 8.46 9.58 -9.15
CA GLY A 24 7.40 10.28 -9.90
C GLY A 24 6.06 9.55 -9.82
N ASN A 25 6.08 8.24 -9.61
CA ASN A 25 4.93 7.43 -9.24
C ASN A 25 5.39 6.27 -8.36
N LEU A 26 4.72 6.06 -7.22
CA LEU A 26 5.04 4.99 -6.29
C LEU A 26 4.70 3.59 -6.80
N VAL A 27 3.99 3.50 -7.93
CA VAL A 27 3.69 2.25 -8.62
C VAL A 27 4.70 2.05 -9.74
N HIS A 28 5.69 1.17 -9.55
CA HIS A 28 6.72 0.92 -10.57
C HIS A 28 6.33 -0.13 -11.62
N ASP A 29 5.48 -1.10 -11.25
CA ASP A 29 4.99 -2.14 -12.17
C ASP A 29 4.02 -1.53 -13.19
N THR A 30 4.45 -1.42 -14.45
CA THR A 30 3.67 -0.82 -15.54
C THR A 30 2.36 -1.55 -15.81
N GLY A 31 2.29 -2.86 -15.56
CA GLY A 31 1.05 -3.63 -15.65
C GLY A 31 0.04 -3.25 -14.56
N MET A 32 0.54 -2.82 -13.40
CA MET A 32 -0.27 -2.35 -12.27
C MET A 32 -0.73 -0.90 -12.42
N ARG A 33 0.03 -0.06 -13.14
CA ARG A 33 -0.31 1.36 -13.41
C ARG A 33 -1.65 1.53 -14.12
N ARG A 34 -2.12 0.51 -14.84
CA ARG A 34 -3.46 0.50 -15.45
C ARG A 34 -4.59 0.46 -14.42
N ARG A 35 -4.31 0.01 -13.19
CA ARG A 35 -5.31 -0.12 -12.12
C ARG A 35 -5.11 0.88 -11.00
N LEU A 36 -3.88 1.11 -10.56
CA LEU A 36 -3.58 2.06 -9.49
C LEU A 36 -2.41 2.96 -9.83
N SER A 37 -2.49 4.20 -9.36
CA SER A 37 -1.49 5.25 -9.55
C SER A 37 -1.39 6.04 -8.26
N LEU A 38 -0.16 6.37 -7.87
CA LEU A 38 0.10 7.33 -6.81
C LEU A 38 1.30 8.16 -7.23
N GLY A 39 1.04 9.16 -8.07
CA GLY A 39 2.00 10.18 -8.46
C GLY A 39 1.82 11.46 -7.65
N PHE A 40 2.51 12.50 -8.08
CA PHE A 40 2.49 13.80 -7.40
C PHE A 40 1.11 14.45 -7.40
N SER A 41 0.39 14.42 -8.53
CA SER A 41 -0.95 15.02 -8.63
C SER A 41 -1.96 14.34 -7.72
N GLU A 42 -1.93 13.00 -7.64
CA GLU A 42 -2.78 12.26 -6.71
C GLU A 42 -2.42 12.58 -5.25
N LEU A 43 -1.14 12.65 -4.90
CA LEU A 43 -0.72 13.02 -3.54
C LEU A 43 -1.20 14.43 -3.17
N GLN A 44 -1.01 15.41 -4.04
CA GLN A 44 -1.45 16.79 -3.81
C GLN A 44 -2.97 16.87 -3.61
N ALA A 45 -3.75 16.08 -4.36
CA ALA A 45 -5.20 16.00 -4.19
C ALA A 45 -5.60 15.38 -2.85
N ILE A 46 -4.85 14.38 -2.36
CA ILE A 46 -5.10 13.75 -1.04
C ILE A 46 -4.78 14.73 0.09
N ASP A 47 -3.64 15.42 -0.01
CA ASP A 47 -3.18 16.38 0.99
C ASP A 47 -4.01 17.68 1.02
N GLY A 48 -4.80 17.96 -0.01
CA GLY A 48 -5.63 19.17 -0.06
C GLY A 48 -4.81 20.47 -0.07
N GLY A 49 -3.56 20.41 -0.55
CA GLY A 49 -2.63 21.54 -0.56
C GLY A 49 -1.73 21.65 0.68
N GLU A 50 -1.91 20.80 1.68
CA GLU A 50 -0.96 20.63 2.80
C GLU A 50 0.18 19.67 2.39
N THR A 51 1.08 19.37 3.33
CA THR A 51 2.14 18.36 3.16
C THR A 51 2.11 17.38 4.32
N ASP A 52 2.34 16.11 4.04
CA ASP A 52 2.45 15.04 5.04
C ASP A 52 1.18 14.84 5.88
N THR A 53 -0.01 14.97 5.28
CA THR A 53 -1.26 14.69 6.00
C THR A 53 -1.32 13.20 6.39
N PRO A 54 -1.98 12.84 7.51
CA PRO A 54 -2.11 11.45 7.93
C PRO A 54 -2.70 10.52 6.85
N ALA A 55 -3.65 11.03 6.04
CA ALA A 55 -4.25 10.30 4.95
C ALA A 55 -3.26 10.04 3.80
N ALA A 56 -2.45 11.03 3.42
CA ALA A 56 -1.44 10.87 2.38
C ALA A 56 -0.31 9.92 2.82
N LEU A 57 0.24 10.12 4.02
CA LEU A 57 1.30 9.27 4.56
C LEU A 57 0.85 7.80 4.67
N LEU A 58 -0.38 7.56 5.12
CA LEU A 58 -0.92 6.19 5.15
C LEU A 58 -1.15 5.64 3.75
N THR A 59 -1.62 6.46 2.80
CA THR A 59 -1.79 6.05 1.40
C THR A 59 -0.45 5.62 0.79
N ILE A 60 0.62 6.38 1.03
CA ILE A 60 1.99 6.03 0.65
C ILE A 60 2.39 4.69 1.26
N ALA A 61 2.23 4.53 2.59
CA ALA A 61 2.59 3.29 3.28
C ALA A 61 1.86 2.06 2.69
N ILE A 62 0.57 2.19 2.38
CA ILE A 62 -0.24 1.11 1.78
C ILE A 62 0.30 0.73 0.39
N VAL A 63 0.56 1.71 -0.48
CA VAL A 63 1.12 1.47 -1.82
C VAL A 63 2.52 0.87 -1.71
N HIS A 64 3.31 1.31 -0.75
CA HIS A 64 4.67 0.80 -0.56
C HIS A 64 4.66 -0.68 -0.15
N VAL A 65 3.79 -1.07 0.79
CA VAL A 65 3.62 -2.47 1.23
C VAL A 65 3.16 -3.37 0.10
N ALA A 66 2.06 -3.02 -0.57
CA ALA A 66 1.33 -3.94 -1.43
C ALA A 66 1.60 -3.73 -2.94
N GLY A 67 1.88 -2.49 -3.35
CA GLY A 67 2.25 -2.12 -4.71
C GLY A 67 3.73 -2.40 -5.00
N GLY A 68 4.63 -1.84 -4.19
CA GLY A 68 6.09 -1.94 -4.38
C GLY A 68 6.71 -3.22 -3.84
N HIS A 69 6.51 -3.51 -2.55
CA HIS A 69 7.31 -4.52 -1.84
C HIS A 69 6.63 -5.85 -1.57
N LYS A 70 5.42 -6.09 -2.08
CA LYS A 70 4.71 -7.39 -1.98
C LYS A 70 4.80 -8.02 -0.57
N PHE A 71 4.70 -7.24 0.51
CA PHE A 71 4.79 -7.77 1.87
C PHE A 71 6.12 -8.46 2.22
N HIS A 72 7.26 -8.01 1.68
CA HIS A 72 8.58 -8.62 1.95
C HIS A 72 9.19 -8.25 3.31
N ARG A 73 8.78 -7.13 3.93
CA ARG A 73 9.33 -6.65 5.20
C ARG A 73 8.22 -6.35 6.19
N LEU A 74 8.39 -6.82 7.44
CA LEU A 74 7.48 -6.53 8.55
C LEU A 74 7.42 -5.03 8.86
N GLN A 75 8.55 -4.33 8.69
CA GLN A 75 8.67 -2.88 8.88
C GLN A 75 7.56 -2.10 8.17
N LEU A 76 7.20 -2.47 6.95
CA LEU A 76 6.18 -1.78 6.18
C LEU A 76 4.77 -1.91 6.80
N CYS A 77 4.50 -3.00 7.53
CA CYS A 77 3.25 -3.14 8.30
C CYS A 77 3.29 -2.28 9.58
N VAL A 78 4.47 -2.00 10.13
CA VAL A 78 4.63 -1.06 11.24
C VAL A 78 4.36 0.37 10.75
N ASP A 79 4.83 0.75 9.56
CA ASP A 79 4.55 2.07 8.99
C ASP A 79 3.04 2.29 8.81
N VAL A 80 2.33 1.28 8.32
CA VAL A 80 0.86 1.29 8.24
C VAL A 80 0.22 1.41 9.62
N LEU A 81 0.72 0.68 10.62
CA LEU A 81 0.22 0.78 12.00
C LEU A 81 0.37 2.20 12.55
N GLN A 82 1.51 2.86 12.30
CA GLN A 82 1.73 4.25 12.71
C GLN A 82 0.80 5.20 11.95
N GLY A 83 0.62 5.01 10.65
CA GLY A 83 -0.34 5.80 9.86
C GLY A 83 -1.77 5.67 10.38
N VAL A 84 -2.23 4.46 10.72
CA VAL A 84 -3.55 4.24 11.34
C VAL A 84 -3.68 4.96 12.69
N ARG A 85 -2.61 5.01 13.50
CA ARG A 85 -2.61 5.74 14.77
C ARG A 85 -2.58 7.27 14.59
N ALA A 86 -2.02 7.74 13.47
CA ALA A 86 -1.95 9.15 13.13
C ALA A 86 -3.29 9.71 12.60
N LEU A 87 -4.17 8.87 12.02
CA LEU A 87 -5.55 9.25 11.71
C LEU A 87 -6.29 9.54 13.01
N ARG A 88 -6.40 10.80 13.44
CA ARG A 88 -7.08 11.15 14.69
C ARG A 88 -8.49 11.67 14.45
N LEU A 89 -8.69 12.31 13.31
CA LEU A 89 -9.93 12.98 12.98
C LEU A 89 -10.76 12.14 11.99
N PRO A 90 -12.11 12.11 12.11
CA PRO A 90 -12.98 11.45 11.14
C PRO A 90 -12.77 11.93 9.69
N GLU A 91 -12.39 13.19 9.52
CA GLU A 91 -12.10 13.80 8.23
C GLU A 91 -10.88 13.16 7.57
N ASP A 92 -9.85 12.79 8.34
CA ASP A 92 -8.66 12.10 7.82
C ASP A 92 -9.02 10.71 7.32
N GLU A 93 -9.91 10.01 8.02
CA GLU A 93 -10.40 8.69 7.58
C GLU A 93 -11.23 8.82 6.29
N ALA A 94 -12.08 9.85 6.19
CA ALA A 94 -12.84 10.12 4.98
C ALA A 94 -11.92 10.43 3.79
N ARG A 95 -10.88 11.26 4.01
CA ARG A 95 -9.83 11.55 3.02
C ARG A 95 -9.09 10.30 2.59
N LEU A 96 -8.70 9.41 3.51
CA LEU A 96 -8.07 8.13 3.18
C LEU A 96 -8.98 7.26 2.30
N LEU A 97 -10.27 7.18 2.61
CA LEU A 97 -11.21 6.37 1.84
C LEU A 97 -11.45 6.96 0.44
N GLU A 98 -11.46 8.28 0.31
CA GLU A 98 -11.51 8.94 -1.00
C GLU A 98 -10.21 8.77 -1.78
N ALA A 99 -9.06 8.95 -1.12
CA ALA A 99 -7.74 8.65 -1.67
C ALA A 99 -7.69 7.24 -2.24
N ALA A 100 -8.23 6.26 -1.50
CA ALA A 100 -8.26 4.88 -1.93
C ALA A 100 -9.10 4.63 -3.18
N ARG A 101 -10.23 5.33 -3.31
CA ARG A 101 -11.07 5.30 -4.51
C ARG A 101 -10.37 5.96 -5.69
N MET A 102 -9.89 7.19 -5.49
CA MET A 102 -9.20 8.02 -6.50
C MET A 102 -7.98 7.33 -7.09
N THR A 103 -7.16 6.72 -6.24
CA THR A 103 -5.91 6.07 -6.65
C THR A 103 -6.08 4.60 -7.05
N GLY A 104 -7.30 4.04 -6.91
CA GLY A 104 -7.59 2.65 -7.27
C GLY A 104 -7.01 1.59 -6.32
N ILE A 105 -6.64 1.97 -5.09
CA ILE A 105 -5.96 1.11 -4.11
C ILE A 105 -6.91 0.45 -3.08
N GLU A 106 -8.22 0.46 -3.30
CA GLU A 106 -9.20 -0.11 -2.35
C GLU A 106 -8.87 -1.56 -1.96
N LEU A 107 -8.39 -2.38 -2.91
CA LEU A 107 -7.95 -3.75 -2.67
C LEU A 107 -6.74 -3.80 -1.71
N GLU A 108 -5.72 -2.99 -2.00
CA GLU A 108 -4.50 -2.86 -1.20
C GLU A 108 -4.86 -2.40 0.21
N LEU A 109 -5.64 -1.31 0.31
CA LEU A 109 -6.03 -0.71 1.57
C LEU A 109 -6.74 -1.73 2.45
N ALA A 110 -7.78 -2.40 1.92
CA ALA A 110 -8.54 -3.39 2.68
C ALA A 110 -7.66 -4.58 3.12
N THR A 111 -6.72 -5.01 2.27
CA THR A 111 -5.87 -6.19 2.55
C THR A 111 -4.80 -5.86 3.58
N VAL A 112 -4.09 -4.75 3.37
CA VAL A 112 -2.97 -4.32 4.23
C VAL A 112 -3.48 -3.93 5.61
N LEU A 113 -4.56 -3.17 5.71
CA LEU A 113 -5.16 -2.83 7.01
C LEU A 113 -5.64 -4.08 7.77
N ASN A 114 -6.24 -5.05 7.08
CA ASN A 114 -6.68 -6.30 7.70
C ASN A 114 -5.50 -7.12 8.25
N VAL A 115 -4.43 -7.29 7.47
CA VAL A 115 -3.26 -8.07 7.94
C VAL A 115 -2.52 -7.33 9.06
N THR A 116 -2.33 -6.01 8.96
CA THR A 116 -1.71 -5.18 10.00
C THR A 116 -2.55 -5.22 11.29
N GLY A 117 -3.87 -5.04 11.18
CA GLY A 117 -4.77 -5.10 12.32
C GLY A 117 -4.72 -6.43 13.07
N ARG A 118 -4.70 -7.56 12.34
CA ARG A 118 -4.58 -8.89 12.95
C ARG A 118 -3.20 -9.16 13.54
N LEU A 119 -2.14 -8.71 12.87
CA LEU A 119 -0.76 -8.95 13.28
C LEU A 119 -0.41 -8.22 14.59
N PHE A 120 -0.93 -7.01 14.78
CA PHE A 120 -0.60 -6.14 15.92
C PHE A 120 -1.75 -5.94 16.92
N GLY A 121 -2.89 -6.62 16.72
CA GLY A 121 -4.07 -6.45 17.58
C GLY A 121 -4.65 -5.04 17.53
N ALA A 122 -4.67 -4.40 16.36
CA ALA A 122 -5.17 -3.03 16.18
C ALA A 122 -6.60 -3.05 15.60
N PRO A 123 -7.67 -2.97 16.42
CA PRO A 123 -9.05 -3.11 15.97
C PRO A 123 -9.46 -2.01 14.98
N ARG A 124 -8.98 -0.77 15.20
CA ARG A 124 -9.26 0.36 14.31
C ARG A 124 -8.80 0.13 12.86
N ALA A 125 -7.68 -0.57 12.66
CA ALA A 125 -7.25 -0.94 11.31
C ALA A 125 -8.24 -1.92 10.66
N ILE A 126 -8.79 -2.87 11.43
CA ILE A 126 -9.79 -3.83 10.94
C ILE A 126 -11.11 -3.13 10.62
N GLU A 127 -11.54 -2.18 11.47
CA GLU A 127 -12.72 -1.36 11.24
C GLU A 127 -12.62 -0.57 9.94
N LEU A 128 -11.50 0.15 9.73
CA LEU A 128 -11.21 0.85 8.48
C LEU A 128 -11.19 -0.11 7.28
N ALA A 129 -10.60 -1.30 7.42
CA ALA A 129 -10.58 -2.33 6.37
C ALA A 129 -11.97 -2.88 6.03
N ASN A 130 -12.94 -2.77 6.93
CA ASN A 130 -14.32 -3.22 6.74
C ASN A 130 -15.24 -2.13 6.18
N ARG A 131 -14.80 -0.85 6.20
CA ARG A 131 -15.49 0.25 5.51
C ARG A 131 -15.34 0.20 3.99
N ILE A 132 -14.34 -0.52 3.48
CA ILE A 132 -14.16 -0.75 2.04
C ILE A 132 -15.20 -1.78 1.56
N LYS A 133 -15.92 -1.44 0.48
CA LYS A 133 -16.98 -2.29 -0.07
C LYS A 133 -16.42 -3.69 -0.38
N PRO A 134 -16.95 -4.76 0.25
CA PRO A 134 -16.44 -6.09 0.05
C PRO A 134 -16.72 -6.57 -1.38
N ASN A 135 -15.72 -7.18 -2.00
CA ASN A 135 -15.85 -7.91 -3.25
C ASN A 135 -15.06 -9.23 -3.18
N LEU A 136 -15.24 -10.12 -4.15
CA LEU A 136 -14.58 -11.43 -4.19
C LEU A 136 -13.05 -11.29 -4.16
N SER A 137 -12.48 -10.33 -4.88
CA SER A 137 -11.03 -10.08 -4.91
C SER A 137 -10.49 -9.67 -3.54
N ILE A 138 -11.19 -8.80 -2.80
CA ILE A 138 -10.81 -8.38 -1.44
C ILE A 138 -10.89 -9.55 -0.47
N ARG A 139 -11.93 -10.38 -0.56
CA ARG A 139 -12.06 -11.58 0.30
C ARG A 139 -10.91 -12.56 0.06
N LEU A 140 -10.61 -12.82 -1.22
CA LEU A 140 -9.50 -13.68 -1.61
C LEU A 140 -8.15 -13.11 -1.17
N ALA A 141 -7.93 -11.81 -1.34
CA ALA A 141 -6.69 -11.15 -0.91
C ALA A 141 -6.48 -11.20 0.61
N LYS A 142 -7.54 -10.94 1.41
CA LYS A 142 -7.49 -11.07 2.88
C LYS A 142 -7.21 -12.50 3.34
N TRP A 143 -7.57 -13.51 2.54
CA TRP A 143 -7.26 -14.91 2.80
C TRP A 143 -5.81 -15.27 2.40
N LEU A 144 -5.33 -14.77 1.26
CA LEU A 144 -3.97 -15.00 0.77
C LEU A 144 -2.91 -14.34 1.66
N ILE A 145 -3.17 -13.13 2.14
CA ILE A 145 -2.21 -12.31 2.89
C ILE A 145 -2.54 -12.37 4.38
N THR A 146 -1.72 -13.09 5.14
CA THR A 146 -1.89 -13.32 6.57
C THR A 146 -0.62 -12.98 7.37
N GLY A 147 -0.76 -12.75 8.68
CA GLY A 147 0.39 -12.49 9.56
C GLY A 147 1.40 -13.64 9.57
N ASN A 148 0.92 -14.89 9.53
CA ASN A 148 1.79 -16.06 9.41
C ASN A 148 2.62 -16.05 8.11
N MET A 149 2.05 -15.57 7.00
CA MET A 149 2.78 -15.43 5.74
C MET A 149 3.91 -14.40 5.84
N LEU A 150 3.69 -13.29 6.56
CA LEU A 150 4.66 -12.24 6.82
C LEU A 150 5.81 -12.70 7.73
N LEU A 151 5.49 -13.42 8.81
CA LEU A 151 6.49 -13.87 9.79
C LEU A 151 7.33 -15.06 9.30
N ARG A 152 6.83 -15.85 8.34
CA ARG A 152 7.49 -17.07 7.85
C ARG A 152 8.43 -16.87 6.65
N VAL A 153 8.75 -15.63 6.28
CA VAL A 153 9.60 -15.30 5.11
C VAL A 153 10.99 -15.96 5.15
N ASN A 154 11.53 -16.19 6.34
CA ASN A 154 12.84 -16.83 6.55
C ASN A 154 12.75 -18.30 7.01
N SER A 155 11.60 -18.96 6.90
CA SER A 155 11.40 -20.35 7.37
C SER A 155 11.36 -21.38 6.22
N ARG A 156 11.37 -22.68 6.55
CA ARG A 156 11.23 -23.80 5.60
C ARG A 156 9.95 -23.74 4.73
N GLU A 157 8.95 -22.93 5.10
CA GLU A 157 7.72 -22.69 4.31
C GLU A 157 7.81 -21.52 3.31
N LYS A 158 9.02 -21.05 3.00
CA LYS A 158 9.28 -19.95 2.05
C LYS A 158 8.54 -20.09 0.72
N LEU A 159 8.35 -21.32 0.21
CA LEU A 159 7.61 -21.58 -1.02
C LEU A 159 6.13 -21.17 -0.91
N ARG A 160 5.43 -21.55 0.16
CA ARG A 160 4.01 -21.19 0.35
C ARG A 160 3.84 -19.68 0.50
N SER A 161 4.72 -19.04 1.26
CA SER A 161 4.73 -17.59 1.43
C SER A 161 4.97 -16.84 0.11
N ARG A 162 5.81 -17.37 -0.79
CA ARG A 162 6.01 -16.82 -2.14
C ARG A 162 4.76 -17.02 -3.01
N LEU A 163 4.20 -18.23 -3.04
CA LEU A 163 2.99 -18.53 -3.81
C LEU A 163 1.81 -17.63 -3.43
N SER A 164 1.59 -17.37 -2.13
CA SER A 164 0.54 -16.45 -1.68
C SER A 164 0.75 -15.01 -2.19
N ARG A 165 2.00 -14.52 -2.24
CA ARG A 165 2.32 -13.19 -2.79
C ARG A 165 2.10 -13.12 -4.29
N ASP A 166 2.52 -14.16 -5.02
CA ASP A 166 2.36 -14.21 -6.46
C ASP A 166 0.88 -14.34 -6.85
N ALA A 167 0.11 -15.15 -6.11
CA ALA A 167 -1.34 -15.22 -6.24
C ALA A 167 -2.00 -13.86 -5.93
N PHE A 168 -1.55 -13.16 -4.89
CA PHE A 168 -2.04 -11.81 -4.60
C PHE A 168 -1.75 -10.85 -5.75
N ARG A 169 -0.54 -10.90 -6.35
CA ARG A 169 -0.21 -10.09 -7.53
C ARG A 169 -1.10 -10.42 -8.74
N TRP A 170 -1.49 -11.68 -8.92
CA TRP A 170 -2.49 -12.06 -9.91
C TRP A 170 -3.87 -11.47 -9.61
N VAL A 171 -4.34 -11.55 -8.36
CA VAL A 171 -5.60 -10.92 -7.93
C VAL A 171 -5.56 -9.42 -8.17
N GLN A 172 -4.44 -8.76 -7.88
CA GLN A 172 -4.23 -7.34 -8.14
C GLN A 172 -4.34 -6.99 -9.64
N ARG A 173 -3.86 -7.85 -10.54
CA ARG A 173 -3.96 -7.62 -12.00
C ARG A 173 -5.36 -7.88 -12.57
N LEU A 174 -6.10 -8.79 -11.96
CA LEU A 174 -7.47 -9.17 -12.37
C LEU A 174 -8.54 -8.28 -11.75
N ALA A 175 -8.26 -7.65 -10.62
CA ALA A 175 -9.14 -6.64 -10.05
C ALA A 175 -9.36 -5.54 -11.09
N ARG A 176 -10.64 -5.16 -11.30
CA ARG A 176 -11.01 -4.17 -12.32
C ARG A 176 -10.18 -2.89 -12.12
N ALA A 177 -9.50 -2.48 -13.20
CA ALA A 177 -9.05 -1.12 -13.36
C ALA A 177 -10.26 -0.18 -13.28
N ARG A 178 -10.13 0.96 -12.59
CA ARG A 178 -11.16 1.99 -12.63
C ARG A 178 -10.65 3.25 -13.31
N PRO A 179 -11.48 3.86 -14.18
CA PRO A 179 -11.23 5.16 -14.76
C PRO A 179 -11.60 6.21 -13.72
N TYR A 180 -10.60 6.82 -13.09
CA TYR A 180 -10.79 8.17 -12.58
C TYR A 180 -10.45 9.12 -13.73
N PRO A 181 -11.40 9.92 -14.23
CA PRO A 181 -11.03 11.07 -15.04
C PRO A 181 -10.27 12.02 -14.12
N VAL A 182 -9.01 12.29 -14.48
CA VAL A 182 -8.27 13.44 -13.94
C VAL A 182 -8.83 14.69 -14.60
#